data_AF-A0A172ZB11-F1
#
_entry.id   AF-A0A172ZB11-F1
#
_cell.length_a   1.000
_cell.length_b   1.000
_cell.length_c   1.000
_cell.angle_alpha   90.00
_cell.angle_beta   90.00
_cell.angle_gamma   90.00
#
_symmetry.space_group_name_H-M   'P 1'
#
loop_
_entity.id
_entity.type
_entity.pdbx_description
1 polymer ?
#
loop_
_entity_poly.entity_id
_entity_poly.type
_entity_poly.pdbx_seq_one_letter_code
_entity_poly.pdbx_strand_id
1 'polypeptide(L)'
;MAIYDENFTPALLNVFPELTKPEVRVLYLYATAYDMRTIAQELGISINTISIHLTHVKEKYGLEKNIELRNVYAARTNSLYLMTLFKLVGNK
;
A
#
# COMPACT_ATOMS: atom_id res chain seq x y z
N MET A 1 -3.35 -18.41 -7.83
CA MET A 1 -4.26 -17.37 -7.31
C MET A 1 -3.48 -16.07 -7.34
N ALA A 2 -3.98 -15.03 -8.00
CA ALA A 2 -3.30 -13.73 -8.01
C ALA A 2 -3.25 -13.19 -6.57
N ILE A 3 -2.10 -12.68 -6.16
CA ILE A 3 -1.90 -12.07 -4.84
C ILE A 3 -2.59 -10.68 -4.81
N TYR A 4 -2.64 -10.02 -5.96
CA TYR A 4 -3.22 -8.71 -6.13
C TYR A 4 -4.43 -8.76 -7.07
N ASP A 5 -5.54 -8.17 -6.64
CA ASP A 5 -6.67 -7.86 -7.52
C ASP A 5 -6.66 -6.37 -7.84
N GLU A 6 -6.56 -6.03 -9.14
CA GLU A 6 -6.59 -4.64 -9.60
C GLU A 6 -7.89 -3.90 -9.23
N ASN A 7 -8.98 -4.63 -8.97
CA ASN A 7 -10.23 -4.08 -8.47
C ASN A 7 -10.09 -3.40 -7.10
N PHE A 8 -9.05 -3.71 -6.33
CA PHE A 8 -8.76 -3.02 -5.06
C PHE A 8 -8.04 -1.69 -5.23
N THR A 9 -7.47 -1.40 -6.42
CA THR A 9 -6.71 -0.15 -6.66
C THR A 9 -7.50 1.12 -6.28
N PRO A 10 -8.79 1.29 -6.67
CA PRO A 10 -9.54 2.49 -6.33
C PRO A 10 -9.71 2.67 -4.82
N ALA A 11 -9.98 1.58 -4.09
CA ALA A 11 -10.11 1.63 -2.63
C ALA A 11 -8.77 2.03 -1.98
N LEU A 12 -7.65 1.48 -2.46
CA LEU A 12 -6.32 1.84 -1.98
C LEU A 12 -5.99 3.32 -2.25
N LEU A 13 -6.34 3.85 -3.42
CA LEU A 13 -6.14 5.27 -3.74
C LEU A 13 -6.97 6.20 -2.84
N ASN A 14 -8.14 5.76 -2.34
CA ASN A 14 -8.88 6.54 -1.35
C ASN A 14 -8.15 6.61 0.00
N VAL A 15 -7.33 5.61 0.34
CA VAL A 15 -6.51 5.60 1.57
C VAL A 15 -5.19 6.36 1.39
N PHE A 16 -4.67 6.35 0.18
CA PHE A 16 -3.38 6.96 -0.19
C PHE A 16 -3.53 7.86 -1.42
N PRO A 17 -4.29 8.97 -1.32
CA PRO A 17 -4.62 9.84 -2.47
C PRO A 17 -3.41 10.55 -3.07
N GLU A 18 -2.30 10.65 -2.34
CA GLU A 18 -1.03 11.22 -2.81
C GLU A 18 -0.21 10.25 -3.69
N LEU A 19 -0.61 8.97 -3.75
CA LEU A 19 0.10 7.94 -4.51
C LEU A 19 -0.53 7.73 -5.89
N THR A 20 0.32 7.39 -6.85
CA THR A 20 -0.09 6.91 -8.17
C THR A 20 -0.51 5.43 -8.09
N LYS A 21 -1.20 4.94 -9.14
CA LYS A 21 -1.59 3.52 -9.23
C LYS A 21 -0.39 2.57 -9.06
N PRO A 22 0.76 2.75 -9.75
CA PRO A 22 1.91 1.85 -9.56
C PRO A 22 2.48 1.90 -8.14
N GLU A 23 2.57 3.09 -7.57
CA GLU A 23 3.10 3.29 -6.21
C GLU A 23 2.22 2.62 -5.15
N VAL A 24 0.90 2.79 -5.22
CA VAL A 24 -0.02 2.20 -4.23
C VAL A 24 -0.06 0.67 -4.33
N ARG A 25 0.06 0.12 -5.55
CA ARG A 25 0.18 -1.33 -5.80
C ARG A 25 1.43 -1.90 -5.16
N VAL A 26 2.58 -1.25 -5.40
CA VAL A 26 3.86 -1.66 -4.82
C VAL A 26 3.85 -1.52 -3.30
N LEU A 27 3.31 -0.41 -2.76
CA LEU A 27 3.20 -0.18 -1.32
C LEU A 27 2.33 -1.25 -0.66
N TYR A 28 1.16 -1.56 -1.24
CA TYR A 28 0.26 -2.61 -0.75
C TYR A 28 1.01 -3.94 -0.57
N LEU A 29 1.61 -4.45 -1.66
CA LEU A 29 2.28 -5.76 -1.62
C LEU A 29 3.51 -5.76 -0.70
N TYR A 30 4.27 -4.67 -0.69
CA TYR A 30 5.42 -4.53 0.20
C TYR A 30 5.00 -4.49 1.69
N ALA A 31 3.89 -3.84 2.00
CA ALA A 31 3.36 -3.73 3.36
C ALA A 31 2.72 -5.03 3.84
N THR A 32 2.13 -5.82 2.95
CA THR A 32 1.56 -7.16 3.26
C THR A 32 2.61 -8.27 3.29
N ALA A 33 3.88 -7.92 3.51
CA ALA A 33 5.00 -8.83 3.74
C ALA A 33 5.44 -9.70 2.54
N TYR A 34 5.09 -9.35 1.31
CA TYR A 34 5.69 -10.00 0.14
C TYR A 34 7.12 -9.50 -0.09
N ASP A 35 7.99 -10.40 -0.56
CA ASP A 35 9.35 -10.05 -0.97
C ASP A 35 9.37 -9.40 -2.36
N MET A 36 10.46 -8.71 -2.69
CA MET A 36 10.56 -7.99 -3.97
C MET A 36 10.43 -8.90 -5.20
N ARG A 37 10.81 -10.18 -5.08
CA ARG A 37 10.71 -11.14 -6.18
C ARG A 37 9.25 -11.49 -6.46
N THR A 38 8.47 -11.72 -5.42
CA THR A 38 7.04 -11.99 -5.50
C THR A 38 6.30 -10.78 -6.06
N ILE A 39 6.64 -9.57 -5.60
CA ILE A 39 6.07 -8.32 -6.13
C ILE A 39 6.39 -8.15 -7.61
N ALA A 40 7.63 -8.43 -8.02
CA ALA A 40 8.06 -8.32 -9.42
C ALA A 40 7.27 -9.26 -10.33
N GLN A 41 7.08 -10.51 -9.88
CA GLN A 41 6.27 -11.50 -10.59
C GLN A 41 4.80 -11.10 -10.66
N GLU A 42 4.22 -10.67 -9.54
CA GLU A 42 2.81 -10.29 -9.44
C GLU A 42 2.47 -9.08 -10.31
N LEU A 43 3.35 -8.08 -10.36
CA LEU A 43 3.10 -6.83 -11.09
C LEU A 43 3.70 -6.81 -12.50
N GLY A 44 4.47 -7.82 -12.90
CA GLY A 44 5.14 -7.86 -14.20
C GLY A 44 6.18 -6.75 -14.40
N ILE A 45 6.85 -6.33 -13.32
CA ILE A 45 7.85 -5.23 -13.34
C ILE A 45 9.18 -5.67 -12.73
N SER A 46 10.26 -4.91 -12.97
CA SER A 46 11.57 -5.23 -12.41
C SER A 46 11.67 -4.91 -10.91
N ILE A 47 12.55 -5.60 -10.19
CA ILE A 47 12.91 -5.27 -8.80
C ILE A 47 13.41 -3.82 -8.68
N ASN A 48 14.14 -3.32 -9.69
CA ASN A 48 14.57 -1.94 -9.72
C ASN A 48 13.39 -0.96 -9.79
N THR A 49 12.40 -1.26 -10.63
CA THR A 49 11.15 -0.48 -10.73
C THR A 49 10.42 -0.44 -9.39
N ILE A 50 10.36 -1.57 -8.67
CA ILE A 50 9.80 -1.63 -7.31
C ILE A 50 10.58 -0.72 -6.35
N SER A 51 11.91 -0.78 -6.37
CA SER A 51 12.77 0.06 -5.53
C SER A 51 12.56 1.56 -5.78
N ILE A 52 12.42 1.96 -7.05
CA ILE A 52 12.11 3.33 -7.46
C ILE A 52 10.75 3.76 -6.92
N HIS A 53 9.71 2.93 -7.09
CA HIS A 53 8.39 3.23 -6.53
C HIS A 53 8.41 3.37 -5.01
N LEU A 54 9.08 2.47 -4.29
CA LEU A 54 9.22 2.58 -2.82
C LEU A 54 9.98 3.85 -2.41
N THR A 55 10.99 4.26 -3.20
CA THR A 55 11.72 5.52 -2.98
C THR A 55 10.81 6.73 -3.15
N HIS A 56 10.06 6.82 -4.24
CA HIS A 56 9.11 7.93 -4.43
C HIS A 56 8.04 7.96 -3.34
N VAL A 57 7.55 6.80 -2.91
CA VAL A 57 6.57 6.72 -1.82
C VAL A 57 7.19 7.22 -0.51
N LYS A 58 8.44 6.87 -0.19
CA LYS A 58 9.15 7.43 0.98
C LYS A 58 9.27 8.93 0.91
N GLU A 59 9.67 9.48 -0.24
CA GLU A 59 9.82 10.92 -0.44
C GLU A 59 8.50 11.66 -0.19
N LYS A 60 7.38 11.13 -0.71
CA LYS A 60 6.04 11.68 -0.48
C LYS A 60 5.63 11.70 0.99
N TYR A 61 6.15 10.77 1.79
CA TYR A 61 5.87 10.69 3.22
C TYR A 61 6.97 11.27 4.11
N GLY A 62 8.06 11.80 3.55
CA GLY A 62 9.21 12.29 4.31
C GLY A 62 9.87 11.22 5.17
N LEU A 63 10.01 9.99 4.65
CA LEU A 63 10.58 8.83 5.36
C LEU A 63 11.99 8.52 4.89
N GLU A 64 12.81 8.00 5.81
CA GLU A 64 14.19 7.63 5.50
C GLU A 64 14.31 6.16 5.10
N LYS A 65 13.58 5.28 5.79
CA LYS A 65 13.72 3.82 5.69
C LYS A 65 12.48 3.18 5.09
N ASN A 66 12.68 2.21 4.20
CA ASN A 66 11.57 1.46 3.58
C ASN A 66 10.72 0.73 4.63
N ILE A 67 11.25 0.37 5.79
CA ILE A 67 10.47 -0.30 6.85
C ILE A 67 9.34 0.61 7.38
N GLU A 68 9.54 1.93 7.37
CA GLU A 68 8.56 2.91 7.86
C GLU A 68 7.32 2.96 6.95
N LEU A 69 7.45 2.60 5.67
CA LEU A 69 6.32 2.46 4.75
C LEU A 69 5.28 1.45 5.26
N ARG A 70 5.73 0.37 5.91
CA ARG A 70 4.82 -0.63 6.50
C ARG A 70 4.03 -0.04 7.65
N ASN A 71 4.68 0.81 8.46
CA ASN A 71 4.04 1.49 9.58
C ASN A 71 2.98 2.49 9.07
N VAL A 72 3.31 3.29 8.06
CA VAL A 72 2.37 4.24 7.44
C VAL A 72 1.16 3.51 6.85
N TYR A 73 1.41 2.44 6.11
CA TYR A 73 0.35 1.62 5.53
C TYR A 73 -0.57 1.05 6.61
N ALA A 74 0.00 0.41 7.64
CA ALA A 74 -0.76 -0.16 8.76
C ALA A 74 -1.55 0.90 9.53
N ALA A 75 -0.94 2.04 9.86
CA ALA A 75 -1.60 3.11 10.60
C ALA A 75 -2.82 3.67 9.86
N ARG A 76 -2.69 3.96 8.56
CA ARG A 76 -3.79 4.51 7.75
C ARG A 76 -4.92 3.50 7.55
N THR A 77 -4.59 2.26 7.19
CA THR A 77 -5.60 1.22 6.99
C THR A 77 -6.31 0.86 8.30
N ASN A 78 -5.59 0.71 9.41
CA ASN A 78 -6.18 0.49 10.73
C ASN A 78 -7.11 1.64 11.15
N SER A 79 -6.72 2.89 10.90
CA SER A 79 -7.58 4.05 11.20
C SER A 79 -8.88 4.01 10.39
N LEU A 80 -8.82 3.61 9.12
CA LEU A 80 -10.01 3.44 8.28
C LEU A 80 -10.90 2.28 8.78
N TYR A 81 -10.31 1.14 9.15
CA TYR A 81 -11.06 0.02 9.72
C TYR A 81 -11.76 0.43 11.02
N LEU A 82 -11.06 1.09 11.93
CA LEU A 82 -11.64 1.59 13.18
C LEU A 82 -12.79 2.56 12.93
N MET A 83 -12.61 3.56 12.05
CA MET A 83 -13.67 4.49 11.69
C MET A 83 -14.90 3.78 11.10
N THR A 84 -14.68 2.76 10.27
CA THR A 84 -15.77 1.98 9.66
C THR A 84 -16.50 1.15 10.72
N LEU A 85 -15.78 0.48 11.61
CA LEU A 85 -16.35 -0.28 12.72
C LEU A 85 -17.17 0.62 13.66
N PHE A 86 -16.66 1.80 14.01
CA PHE A 86 -17.40 2.76 14.84
C PHE A 86 -18.72 3.19 14.18
N LYS A 87 -18.73 3.45 12.87
CA LYS A 87 -19.97 3.78 12.14
C LYS A 87 -20.97 2.63 12.11
N LEU A 88 -20.51 1.39 12.05
CA LEU A 88 -21.37 0.21 12.02
C LEU A 88 -21.92 -0.13 13.42
N VAL A 89 -21.12 0.05 14.47
CA VAL A 89 -21.51 -0.27 15.84
C VAL A 89 -22.27 0.88 16.51
N GLY A 90 -21.95 2.14 16.19
CA GLY A 90 -22.58 3.33 16.75
C GLY A 90 -23.90 3.76 16.09
N ASN A 91 -24.32 3.08 15.01
CA ASN A 91 -25.65 3.23 14.39
C ASN A 91 -26.66 2.19 14.91
N LYS A 92 -26.54 1.81 16.20
CA LYS A 92 -27.54 1.02 16.91
C LYS A 92 -28.16 1.84 18.03
#